data_AF-A0A661AZT0-F1
#
_entry.id   AF-A0A661AZT0-F1
#
_cell.length_a   1.000
_cell.length_b   1.000
_cell.length_c   1.000
_cell.angle_alpha   90.00
_cell.angle_beta   90.00
_cell.angle_gamma   90.00
#
_symmetry.space_group_name_H-M   'P 1'
#
loop_
_entity.id
_entity.type
_entity.pdbx_description
1 polymer ?
#
loop_
_entity_poly.entity_id
_entity_poly.type
_entity_poly.pdbx_seq_one_letter_code
_entity_poly.pdbx_strand_id
1 'polypeptide(L)'
;HEYPWGVEYEPIFEEGVYHNGRLPDYHRLDLGMNWNLHKGDWSLDMFFQILNIYNRENVLIRNWETDEKPEPDDMGMLPLLPTFGFRAEF
;
A
#
# COMPACT_ATOMS: atom_id res chain seq x y z
N HIS A 1 -16.51 -48.10 -10.46
CA HIS A 1 -15.43 -48.60 -11.32
C HIS A 1 -14.13 -48.20 -10.67
N GLU A 2 -13.39 -49.19 -10.17
CA GLU A 2 -12.19 -49.02 -9.35
C GLU A 2 -10.99 -49.45 -10.20
N TYR A 3 -9.96 -48.61 -10.30
CA TYR A 3 -8.76 -48.87 -11.11
C TYR A 3 -7.59 -49.36 -10.23
N PRO A 4 -6.63 -50.14 -10.78
CA PRO A 4 -5.84 -51.10 -9.99
C PRO A 4 -4.56 -50.56 -9.34
N TRP A 5 -4.42 -49.25 -9.17
CA TRP A 5 -3.25 -48.64 -8.54
C TRP A 5 -3.74 -47.59 -7.54
N GLY A 6 -3.84 -48.00 -6.27
CA GLY A 6 -4.44 -47.27 -5.15
C GLY A 6 -3.65 -46.04 -4.69
N VAL A 7 -3.41 -45.11 -5.61
CA VAL A 7 -2.99 -43.75 -5.26
C VAL A 7 -4.26 -42.89 -5.39
N GLU A 8 -4.91 -42.63 -4.26
CA GLU A 8 -5.85 -41.52 -4.18
C GLU A 8 -5.06 -40.25 -4.45
N TYR A 9 -5.28 -39.66 -5.63
CA TYR A 9 -4.87 -38.28 -5.84
C TYR A 9 -5.81 -37.43 -5.01
N GLU A 10 -5.36 -37.02 -3.82
CA GLU A 10 -5.90 -35.84 -3.13
C GLU A 10 -5.67 -34.66 -4.10
N PRO A 11 -6.71 -34.10 -4.73
CA PRO A 11 -6.53 -32.96 -5.60
C PRO A 11 -6.01 -31.80 -4.73
N ILE A 12 -4.78 -31.34 -4.98
CA ILE A 12 -4.18 -30.16 -4.31
C ILE A 12 -4.91 -28.85 -4.73
N PHE A 13 -5.97 -28.96 -5.52
CA PHE A 13 -6.78 -27.85 -5.96
C PHE A 13 -8.13 -27.97 -5.28
N GLU A 14 -8.18 -27.48 -4.05
CA GLU A 14 -9.43 -27.04 -3.43
C GLU A 14 -10.11 -26.09 -4.44
N GLU A 15 -11.26 -26.55 -4.98
CA GLU A 15 -12.12 -25.76 -5.86
C GLU A 15 -12.50 -24.45 -5.14
N GLY A 16 -11.77 -23.36 -5.39
CA GLY A 16 -12.17 -22.06 -4.85
C GLY A 16 -11.12 -20.95 -4.75
N VAL A 17 -9.82 -21.23 -4.87
CA VAL A 17 -8.80 -20.21 -4.53
C VAL A 17 -8.38 -19.32 -5.70
N TYR A 18 -8.91 -19.54 -6.91
CA TYR A 18 -8.81 -18.53 -7.97
C TYR A 18 -9.65 -17.32 -7.56
N HIS A 19 -8.97 -16.25 -7.12
CA HIS A 19 -9.49 -14.93 -6.69
C HIS A 19 -9.67 -14.65 -5.17
N ASN A 20 -9.14 -15.47 -4.26
CA ASN A 20 -9.34 -15.24 -2.81
C ASN A 20 -8.45 -14.13 -2.20
N GLY A 21 -7.45 -13.65 -2.92
CA GLY A 21 -6.57 -12.57 -2.48
C GLY A 21 -7.15 -11.18 -2.74
N ARG A 22 -8.32 -10.84 -2.17
CA ARG A 22 -8.79 -9.45 -2.21
C ARG A 22 -8.00 -8.62 -1.19
N LEU A 23 -7.38 -7.54 -1.66
CA LEU A 23 -6.81 -6.54 -0.77
C LEU A 23 -7.94 -5.91 0.06
N PRO A 24 -7.69 -5.57 1.34
CA PRO A 24 -8.65 -4.83 2.16
C PRO A 24 -9.08 -3.52 1.49
N ASP A 25 -10.27 -3.04 1.82
CA ASP A 25 -10.77 -1.76 1.30
C ASP A 25 -9.78 -0.62 1.61
N TYR A 26 -9.32 0.03 0.54
CA TYR A 26 -8.30 1.07 0.58
C TYR A 26 -8.94 2.45 0.61
N HIS A 27 -8.52 3.30 1.55
CA HIS A 27 -8.87 4.72 1.55
C HIS A 27 -7.76 5.59 2.17
N ARG A 28 -7.35 6.63 1.46
CA ARG A 28 -6.30 7.58 1.87
C ARG A 28 -6.73 9.02 1.56
N LEU A 29 -6.43 9.92 2.48
CA LEU A 29 -6.56 11.37 2.29
C LEU A 29 -5.22 12.04 2.55
N ASP A 30 -4.80 12.89 1.61
CA ASP A 30 -3.61 13.73 1.69
C ASP A 30 -4.03 15.20 1.57
N LEU A 31 -3.35 16.10 2.28
CA LEU A 31 -3.53 17.55 2.13
C LEU A 31 -2.20 18.21 1.82
N GLY A 32 -2.26 19.22 0.96
CA GLY A 32 -1.12 20.05 0.60
C GLY A 32 -1.48 21.53 0.57
N MET A 33 -0.55 22.37 1.01
CA MET A 33 -0.62 23.82 0.97
C MET A 33 0.67 24.36 0.35
N ASN A 34 0.53 25.34 -0.54
CA ASN A 34 1.65 26.00 -1.19
C ASN A 34 1.52 27.51 -1.01
N TRP A 35 2.62 28.18 -0.73
CA TRP A 35 2.72 29.63 -0.61
C TRP A 35 3.86 30.13 -1.49
N ASN A 36 3.56 31.12 -2.33
CA ASN A 36 4.56 31.75 -3.19
C ASN A 36 4.65 33.23 -2.82
N LEU A 37 5.82 33.66 -2.37
CA LEU A 37 6.11 35.03 -1.95
C LEU A 37 7.12 35.64 -2.90
N HIS A 38 6.81 36.80 -3.46
CA HIS A 38 7.68 37.52 -4.39
C HIS A 38 7.88 38.94 -3.87
N LYS A 39 9.14 39.37 -3.74
CA LYS A 39 9.47 40.75 -3.34
C LYS A 39 10.78 41.22 -3.97
N GLY A 40 10.66 42.08 -4.99
CA GLY A 40 11.82 42.58 -5.74
C GLY A 40 12.49 41.43 -6.50
N ASP A 41 13.81 41.36 -6.39
CA ASP A 41 14.61 40.28 -6.98
C ASP A 41 14.54 38.97 -6.17
N TRP A 42 13.83 38.98 -5.03
CA TRP A 42 13.71 37.83 -4.15
C TRP A 42 12.42 37.03 -4.39
N SER A 43 12.53 35.71 -4.46
CA SER A 43 11.39 34.79 -4.46
C SER A 43 11.52 33.75 -3.35
N LEU A 44 10.39 33.37 -2.76
CA LEU A 44 10.30 32.30 -1.77
C LEU A 44 9.05 31.47 -2.01
N ASP A 45 9.25 30.23 -2.45
CA ASP A 45 8.22 29.22 -2.56
C ASP A 45 8.30 28.30 -1.35
N MET A 46 7.17 28.05 -0.69
CA MET A 46 7.07 27.13 0.44
C MET A 46 5.96 26.13 0.16
N PHE A 47 6.16 24.89 0.57
CA PHE A 47 5.13 23.87 0.53
C PHE A 47 5.07 23.10 1.84
N PHE A 48 3.86 22.70 2.20
CA PHE A 48 3.58 21.82 3.30
C PHE A 48 2.60 20.75 2.85
N GLN A 49 2.88 19.50 3.19
CA GLN A 49 2.06 18.35 2.85
C GLN A 49 1.89 17.46 4.07
N ILE A 50 0.70 16.91 4.26
CA ILE A 50 0.44 15.83 5.21
C ILE A 50 -0.14 14.67 4.40
N LEU A 51 0.63 13.58 4.34
CA LEU A 51 0.17 12.34 3.73
C LEU A 51 -0.52 11.46 4.77
N ASN A 52 -1.52 10.69 4.33
CA ASN A 52 -2.26 9.73 5.13
C ASN A 52 -2.79 10.36 6.43
N ILE A 53 -3.65 11.37 6.31
CA ILE A 53 -4.22 12.11 7.45
C ILE A 53 -4.98 11.20 8.41
N TYR A 54 -5.58 10.13 7.91
CA TYR A 54 -6.27 9.14 8.74
C TYR A 54 -5.33 8.21 9.50
N ASN A 55 -4.01 8.28 9.23
CA ASN A 55 -2.98 7.38 9.75
C ASN A 55 -3.40 5.90 9.67
N ARG A 56 -4.06 5.53 8.56
CA ARG A 56 -4.55 4.15 8.36
C ARG A 56 -3.42 3.30 7.82
N GLU A 57 -3.18 2.16 8.45
CA GLU A 57 -2.28 1.12 7.99
C GLU A 57 -2.96 0.33 6.88
N ASN A 58 -2.91 0.91 5.68
CA ASN A 58 -3.47 0.31 4.49
C ASN A 58 -2.44 -0.65 3.88
N VAL A 59 -2.84 -1.89 3.65
CA VAL A 59 -2.02 -2.92 2.99
C VAL A 59 -1.82 -2.55 1.52
N LEU A 60 -0.57 -2.37 1.09
CA LEU A 60 -0.21 -2.02 -0.28
C LEU A 60 0.06 -3.28 -1.13
N ILE A 61 0.79 -4.23 -0.54
CA ILE A 61 1.13 -5.51 -1.17
C ILE A 61 0.84 -6.59 -0.13
N ARG A 62 0.15 -7.63 -0.56
CA ARG A 62 -0.09 -8.84 0.22
C ARG A 62 0.59 -10.01 -0.47
N ASN A 63 1.60 -10.58 0.16
CA ASN A 63 2.29 -11.77 -0.33
C ASN A 63 1.72 -13.01 0.34
N TRP A 64 1.41 -14.02 -0.48
CA TRP A 64 0.97 -15.34 -0.02
C TRP A 64 2.13 -16.32 -0.21
N GLU A 65 3.00 -16.46 0.77
CA GLU A 65 3.99 -17.54 0.75
C GLU A 65 3.26 -18.86 1.04
N THR A 66 3.12 -19.68 0.00
CA THR A 66 2.25 -20.88 0.02
C THR A 66 2.81 -22.01 0.90
N ASP A 67 4.09 -21.96 1.30
CA ASP A 67 4.77 -23.12 1.89
C ASP A 67 5.18 -22.97 3.37
N GLU A 68 5.18 -21.79 3.99
CA GLU A 68 5.72 -21.63 5.36
C GLU A 68 4.84 -20.86 6.37
N LYS A 69 3.85 -20.06 5.95
CA LYS A 69 2.97 -19.34 6.89
C LYS A 69 1.51 -19.27 6.40
N PRO A 70 0.52 -19.60 7.26
CA PRO A 70 -0.90 -19.41 6.94
C PRO A 70 -1.33 -17.92 6.96
N GLU A 71 -0.48 -17.02 7.47
CA GLU A 71 -0.73 -15.59 7.54
C GLU A 71 -0.04 -14.85 6.39
N PRO A 72 -0.75 -14.00 5.62
CA PRO A 72 -0.16 -13.21 4.56
C PRO A 72 0.88 -12.21 5.09
N ASP A 73 1.98 -12.02 4.36
CA ASP A 73 2.94 -10.96 4.64
C ASP A 73 2.48 -9.66 3.96
N ASP A 74 2.02 -8.73 4.81
CA ASP A 74 1.43 -7.46 4.38
C ASP A 74 2.44 -6.32 4.49
N MET A 75 2.78 -5.73 3.36
CA MET A 75 3.55 -4.48 3.33
C MET A 75 2.59 -3.29 3.39
N GLY A 76 2.65 -2.54 4.49
CA GLY A 76 1.86 -1.33 4.71
C GLY A 76 2.35 -0.12 3.89
N MET A 77 1.43 0.80 3.62
CA MET A 77 1.77 2.14 3.11
C MET A 77 2.51 3.01 4.14
N LEU A 78 3.06 4.14 3.66
CA LEU A 78 3.59 5.18 4.54
C LEU A 78 2.53 5.60 5.59
N PRO A 79 2.93 5.73 6.87
CA PRO A 79 2.07 6.24 7.93
C PRO A 79 1.79 7.73 7.71
N LEU A 80 1.11 8.37 8.66
CA LEU A 80 0.98 9.82 8.67
C LEU A 80 2.35 10.49 8.56
N LEU A 81 2.56 11.21 7.45
CA LEU A 81 3.85 11.80 7.11
C LEU A 81 3.69 13.29 6.81
N PRO A 82 4.05 14.17 7.76
CA PRO A 82 4.18 15.60 7.49
C PRO A 82 5.48 15.87 6.73
N THR A 83 5.39 16.64 5.66
CA THR A 83 6.51 17.06 4.82
C THR A 83 6.45 18.57 4.61
N PHE A 84 7.58 19.24 4.74
CA PHE A 84 7.73 20.67 4.49
C PHE A 84 8.94 20.90 3.60
N GLY A 85 8.87 21.90 2.73
CA GLY A 85 10.05 22.38 2.01
C GLY A 85 9.87 23.80 1.52
N PHE A 86 10.99 24.37 1.11
CA PHE A 86 11.05 25.72 0.59
C PHE A 86 12.13 25.86 -0.48
N ARG A 87 11.96 26.83 -1.36
CA ARG A 87 12.94 27.26 -2.36
C ARG A 87 13.04 28.78 -2.28
N ALA A 88 14.26 29.29 -2.20
CA ALA A 88 14.54 30.72 -2.20
C ALA A 88 15.46 31.07 -3.37
N GLU A 89 15.16 32.17 -4.06
CA GLU A 89 15.96 32.71 -5.16
C GLU A 89 16.28 34.19 -4.88
N PHE A 90 17.49 34.64 -5.23
CA PHE A 90 18.07 35.95 -4.88
C PHE A 90 18.73 36.58 -6.11
#